data_AF-A0A7C7QDG9-F1
#
_entry.id   AF-A0A7C7QDG9-F1
#
_cell.length_a   1.000
_cell.length_b   1.000
_cell.length_c   1.000
_cell.angle_alpha   90.00
_cell.angle_beta   90.00
_cell.angle_gamma   90.00
#
_symmetry.space_group_name_H-M   'P 1'
#
loop_
_entity.id
_entity.type
_entity.pdbx_description
1 polymer ?
#
loop_
_entity_poly.entity_id
_entity_poly.type
_entity_poly.pdbx_seq_one_letter_code
_entity_poly.pdbx_strand_id
1 'polypeptide(L)'
;MGGFMVSEVSLRRYAEYIRNPLWSLLVETVRALPSYPHHKDYVRSVLLRDNPNITPEEVKIRLGVPLGEALVILYELSKEKER
;
A
#
# COMPACT_ATOMS: atom_id res chain seq x y z
N MET A 1 -8.90 -19.69 15.32
CA MET A 1 -7.53 -19.26 15.67
C MET A 1 -6.71 -19.06 14.40
N GLY A 2 -6.89 -17.96 13.68
CA GLY A 2 -6.17 -17.74 12.40
C GLY A 2 -5.91 -16.28 12.03
N GLY A 3 -6.16 -15.33 12.95
CA GLY A 3 -6.05 -13.89 12.67
C GLY A 3 -4.65 -13.28 12.91
N PHE A 4 -3.79 -13.93 13.71
CA PHE A 4 -2.51 -13.33 14.13
C PHE A 4 -1.36 -13.52 13.15
N MET A 5 -1.44 -14.48 12.22
CA MET A 5 -0.32 -14.80 11.31
C MET A 5 -0.31 -13.94 10.02
N VAL A 6 -1.42 -13.25 9.71
CA VAL A 6 -1.58 -12.51 8.45
C VAL A 6 -1.03 -11.06 8.56
N SER A 7 -1.00 -10.49 9.76
CA SER A 7 -0.53 -9.11 10.01
C SER A 7 1.00 -8.99 9.97
N GLU A 8 1.71 -9.91 10.62
CA GLU A 8 3.18 -9.84 10.70
C GLU A 8 3.84 -10.09 9.33
N VAL A 9 3.25 -10.97 8.51
CA VAL A 9 3.73 -11.27 7.15
C VAL A 9 3.53 -10.07 6.22
N SER A 10 2.40 -9.36 6.35
CA SER A 10 2.08 -8.19 5.51
C SER A 10 3.03 -7.02 5.78
N LEU A 11 3.36 -6.73 7.04
CA LEU A 11 4.31 -5.67 7.39
C LEU A 11 5.76 -6.04 7.07
N ARG A 12 6.14 -7.32 7.18
CA ARG A 12 7.47 -7.79 6.77
C ARG A 12 7.78 -7.46 5.31
N ARG A 13 6.77 -7.50 4.43
CA ARG A 13 6.89 -7.14 3.01
C ARG A 13 7.36 -5.70 2.80
N TYR A 14 7.02 -4.79 3.71
CA TYR A 14 7.36 -3.36 3.58
C TYR A 14 8.51 -2.92 4.49
N ALA A 15 9.05 -3.83 5.31
CA ALA A 15 9.99 -3.48 6.36
C ALA A 15 11.28 -2.83 5.83
N GLU A 16 11.73 -3.19 4.63
CA GLU A 16 12.89 -2.56 4.00
C GLU A 16 12.63 -1.09 3.61
N TYR A 17 11.43 -0.78 3.11
CA TYR A 17 11.03 0.57 2.73
C TYR A 17 10.80 1.45 3.95
N ILE A 18 10.11 0.92 4.97
CA ILE A 18 9.78 1.68 6.19
C ILE A 18 11.04 2.07 6.98
N ARG A 19 12.10 1.26 6.91
CA ARG A 19 13.39 1.57 7.53
C ARG A 19 14.19 2.64 6.79
N ASN A 20 13.82 2.99 5.56
CA ASN A 20 14.49 4.04 4.82
C ASN A 20 14.16 5.42 5.46
N PRO A 21 15.16 6.27 5.73
CA PRO A 21 14.92 7.58 6.34
C PRO A 21 14.04 8.51 5.50
N LEU A 22 13.91 8.26 4.18
CA LEU A 22 13.05 9.02 3.28
C LEU A 22 11.60 8.52 3.25
N TRP A 23 11.28 7.45 3.97
CA TRP A 23 9.95 6.85 3.95
C TRP A 23 8.86 7.83 4.39
N SER A 24 9.08 8.56 5.49
CA SER A 24 8.13 9.55 5.99
C SER A 24 7.87 10.65 4.96
N LEU A 25 8.92 11.12 4.28
CA LEU A 25 8.82 12.13 3.23
C LEU A 25 8.05 11.59 2.02
N LEU A 26 8.27 10.33 1.64
CA LEU A 26 7.49 9.69 0.57
C LEU A 26 6.00 9.62 0.93
N VAL A 27 5.67 9.17 2.15
CA VAL A 27 4.28 9.09 2.62
C VAL A 27 3.63 10.47 2.63
N GLU A 28 4.31 11.47 3.15
CA GLU A 28 3.84 12.86 3.15
C GLU A 28 3.58 13.36 1.72
N THR A 29 4.55 13.17 0.83
CA THR A 29 4.47 13.61 -0.58
C THR A 29 3.29 12.94 -1.30
N VAL A 30 3.12 11.64 -1.12
CA VAL A 30 2.04 10.88 -1.77
C VAL A 30 0.68 11.29 -1.22
N ARG A 31 0.54 11.48 0.09
CA ARG A 31 -0.72 11.93 0.70
C ARG A 31 -1.14 13.34 0.27
N ALA A 32 -0.19 14.18 -0.12
CA ALA A 32 -0.47 15.52 -0.63
C ALA A 32 -1.04 15.53 -2.06
N LEU A 33 -0.98 14.41 -2.79
CA LEU A 33 -1.54 14.33 -4.14
C LEU A 33 -3.08 14.40 -4.07
N PRO A 34 -3.73 15.31 -4.82
CA PRO A 34 -5.19 15.42 -4.82
C PRO A 34 -5.92 14.12 -5.23
N SER A 35 -5.29 13.32 -6.09
CA SER A 35 -5.81 12.03 -6.56
C SER A 35 -5.65 10.88 -5.55
N TYR A 36 -4.82 11.05 -4.52
CA TYR A 36 -4.45 9.97 -3.61
C TYR A 36 -5.65 9.25 -2.95
N PRO A 37 -6.66 9.96 -2.41
CA PRO A 37 -7.82 9.29 -1.82
C PRO A 37 -8.54 8.39 -2.82
N HIS A 38 -8.72 8.85 -4.06
CA HIS A 38 -9.40 8.10 -5.13
C HIS A 38 -8.58 6.88 -5.57
N HIS A 39 -7.27 7.04 -5.73
CA HIS A 39 -6.37 5.94 -6.05
C HIS A 39 -6.38 4.87 -4.97
N LYS A 40 -6.28 5.27 -3.68
CA LYS A 40 -6.33 4.34 -2.55
C LYS A 40 -7.66 3.60 -2.45
N ASP A 41 -8.78 4.31 -2.66
CA ASP A 41 -10.12 3.70 -2.65
C ASP A 41 -10.32 2.70 -3.78
N TYR A 42 -9.82 3.02 -4.99
CA TYR A 42 -9.85 2.10 -6.13
C TYR A 42 -9.02 0.85 -5.86
N VAL A 43 -7.80 0.99 -5.34
CA VAL A 43 -6.96 -0.16 -4.98
C VAL A 43 -7.66 -1.04 -3.93
N ARG A 44 -8.28 -0.43 -2.90
CA ARG A 44 -9.03 -1.17 -1.87
C ARG A 44 -10.22 -1.94 -2.42
N SER A 45 -11.06 -1.26 -3.22
CA SER A 45 -12.38 -1.78 -3.63
C SER A 45 -12.34 -2.66 -4.88
N VAL A 46 -11.34 -2.47 -5.74
CA VAL A 46 -11.23 -3.16 -7.03
C VAL A 46 -10.01 -4.07 -7.05
N LEU A 47 -8.79 -3.52 -6.97
CA LEU A 47 -7.57 -4.30 -7.23
C LEU A 47 -7.28 -5.36 -6.15
N LEU A 48 -7.41 -5.01 -4.86
CA LEU A 48 -7.20 -5.97 -3.78
C LEU A 48 -8.33 -6.99 -3.63
N ARG A 49 -9.53 -6.65 -4.13
CA ARG A 49 -10.66 -7.59 -4.19
C ARG A 49 -10.44 -8.63 -5.28
N ASP A 50 -9.89 -8.21 -6.43
CA ASP A 50 -9.52 -9.07 -7.56
C ASP A 50 -8.30 -9.94 -7.25
N ASN A 51 -7.22 -9.33 -6.75
CA ASN A 51 -5.99 -10.02 -6.35
C ASN A 51 -5.51 -9.53 -4.97
N PRO A 52 -5.78 -10.28 -3.89
CA PRO A 52 -5.35 -9.90 -2.54
C PRO A 52 -3.83 -9.83 -2.33
N ASN A 53 -3.05 -10.43 -3.23
CA ASN A 53 -1.58 -10.51 -3.14
C ASN A 53 -0.86 -9.54 -4.10
N ILE A 54 -1.62 -8.68 -4.80
CA ILE A 54 -1.09 -7.74 -5.80
C ILE A 54 0.13 -6.99 -5.29
N THR A 55 1.14 -6.83 -6.16
CA THR A 55 2.39 -6.14 -5.80
C THR A 55 2.31 -4.63 -6.09
N PRO A 56 3.17 -3.81 -5.46
CA PRO A 56 3.30 -2.39 -5.81
C PRO A 56 3.58 -2.16 -7.30
N GLU A 57 4.40 -3.01 -7.93
CA GLU A 57 4.72 -2.95 -9.37
C GLU A 57 3.48 -3.22 -10.23
N GLU A 58 2.65 -4.18 -9.84
CA GLU A 58 1.39 -4.46 -10.54
C GLU A 58 0.39 -3.31 -10.39
N VAL A 59 0.27 -2.72 -9.19
CA VAL A 59 -0.57 -1.53 -8.96
C VAL A 59 -0.09 -0.34 -9.79
N LYS A 60 1.22 -0.08 -9.82
CA LYS A 60 1.85 0.95 -10.67
C LYS A 60 1.38 0.81 -12.12
N ILE A 61 1.46 -0.39 -12.68
CA ILE A 61 1.09 -0.66 -14.07
C ILE A 61 -0.42 -0.51 -14.29
N ARG A 62 -1.25 -1.11 -13.42
CA ARG A 62 -2.71 -1.10 -13.59
C ARG A 62 -3.33 0.28 -13.40
N LEU A 63 -2.80 1.10 -12.50
CA LEU A 63 -3.35 2.42 -12.16
C LEU A 63 -2.65 3.57 -12.87
N GLY A 64 -1.48 3.33 -13.47
CA GLY A 64 -0.70 4.38 -14.14
C GLY A 64 -0.08 5.40 -13.16
N VAL A 65 0.29 4.94 -11.96
CA VAL A 65 0.85 5.77 -10.89
C VAL A 65 2.34 5.48 -10.65
N PRO A 66 3.11 6.37 -10.00
CA PRO A 66 4.49 6.07 -9.59
C PRO A 66 4.57 4.90 -8.61
N LEU A 67 5.71 4.17 -8.61
CA LEU A 67 5.94 3.06 -7.68
C LEU A 67 5.83 3.48 -6.21
N GLY A 68 6.32 4.68 -5.88
CA GLY A 68 6.23 5.24 -4.54
C GLY A 68 4.79 5.42 -4.06
N GLU A 69 3.90 5.86 -4.96
CA GLU A 69 2.47 5.98 -4.64
C GLU A 69 1.83 4.61 -4.40
N ALA A 70 2.12 3.63 -5.27
CA ALA A 70 1.65 2.26 -5.10
C ALA A 70 2.12 1.62 -3.78
N LEU A 71 3.38 1.84 -3.39
CA LEU A 71 3.95 1.37 -2.12
C LEU A 71 3.19 1.94 -0.92
N VAL A 72 2.97 3.25 -0.90
CA VAL A 72 2.27 3.94 0.20
C VAL A 72 0.82 3.48 0.29
N ILE A 73 0.11 3.37 -0.84
CA ILE A 73 -1.28 2.88 -0.87
C ILE A 73 -1.37 1.49 -0.23
N LEU A 74 -0.58 0.53 -0.70
CA LEU A 74 -0.66 -0.85 -0.20
C LEU A 74 -0.21 -0.97 1.26
N TYR A 75 0.80 -0.21 1.67
CA TYR A 75 1.22 -0.13 3.08
C TYR A 75 0.11 0.39 3.99
N GLU A 76 -0.56 1.47 3.63
CA GLU A 76 -1.62 2.03 4.47
C GLU A 76 -2.84 1.10 4.53
N LEU A 77 -3.21 0.49 3.41
CA LEU A 77 -4.29 -0.48 3.35
C LEU A 77 -3.99 -1.74 4.16
N SER A 78 -2.71 -2.18 4.24
CA SER A 78 -2.34 -3.31 5.09
C SER A 78 -2.53 -2.98 6.58
N LYS A 79 -2.26 -1.73 6.99
CA LYS A 79 -2.46 -1.26 8.37
C LYS A 79 -3.93 -1.02 8.74
N GLU A 80 -4.78 -0.69 7.76
CA GLU A 80 -6.22 -0.55 7.99
C GLU A 80 -6.89 -1.89 8.30
N LYS A 81 -6.42 -2.99 7.69
CA LYS A 81 -6.91 -4.35 8.00
C LYS A 81 -6.54 -4.83 9.42
N GLU A 82 -5.60 -4.16 10.08
CA GLU A 82 -5.15 -4.48 11.44
C GLU A 82 -5.98 -3.78 12.53
N ARG A 83 -6.89 -2.87 12.16
CA ARG A 83 -7.80 -2.16 13.07
C ARG A 83 -9.20 -2.74 13.02
#